data_AF-A0AAW1HFU0-F1
#
_entry.id   AF-A0AAW1HFU0-F1
#
_cell.length_a   1.000
_cell.length_b   1.000
_cell.length_c   1.000
_cell.angle_alpha   90.00
_cell.angle_beta   90.00
_cell.angle_gamma   90.00
#
_symmetry.space_group_name_H-M   'P 1'
#
loop_
_entity.id
_entity.type
_entity.pdbx_description
1 polymer ?
#
loop_
_entity_poly.entity_id
_entity_poly.type
_entity_poly.pdbx_seq_one_letter_code
_entity_poly.pdbx_strand_id
1 'polypeptide(L)'
;MTTLFESNKSTENVGKIKTFSDVTKRKQEVIILKPVNENQRSERTQQEIKMKIDPSKLAIGIEKINNIGKGGVAISCVNNNSKEKLKTTVEKELGGNYEVIEPKLKKPQMIVTGVELEVINQDNENILKSIIEQNQLHTGE
;
A
#
# COMPACT_ATOMS: atom_id res chain seq x y z
N MET A 1 29.32 -51.82 13.96
CA MET A 1 29.10 -50.91 12.82
C MET A 1 27.87 -50.09 13.15
N THR A 2 28.04 -48.83 13.57
CA THR A 2 27.84 -47.62 12.71
C THR A 2 26.34 -47.48 12.39
N THR A 3 25.57 -46.48 12.84
CA THR A 3 25.87 -45.04 12.99
C THR A 3 24.80 -44.36 13.85
N LEU A 4 25.22 -43.33 14.60
CA LEU A 4 24.37 -42.27 15.13
C LEU A 4 23.74 -41.45 14.00
N PHE A 5 22.48 -41.05 14.16
CA PHE A 5 21.96 -39.80 13.61
C PHE A 5 21.01 -39.18 14.64
N GLU A 6 21.58 -38.40 15.56
CA GLU A 6 20.83 -37.37 16.28
C GLU A 6 20.55 -36.23 15.29
N SER A 7 19.29 -36.06 14.90
CA SER A 7 18.86 -34.88 14.15
C SER A 7 18.64 -33.72 15.11
N ASN A 8 19.57 -32.79 15.08
CA ASN A 8 19.50 -31.45 15.64
C ASN A 8 18.16 -30.77 15.33
N LYS A 9 17.35 -30.46 16.36
CA LYS A 9 16.28 -29.47 16.26
C LYS A 9 16.90 -28.07 16.35
N SER A 10 17.27 -27.52 15.20
CA SER A 10 17.58 -26.10 15.05
C SER A 10 16.30 -25.27 15.21
N THR A 11 16.42 -24.23 16.03
CA THR A 11 15.49 -23.14 16.28
C THR A 11 15.03 -22.43 15.00
N GLU A 12 13.73 -22.23 14.80
CA GLU A 12 13.21 -21.13 13.99
C GLU A 12 12.01 -20.46 14.66
N ASN A 13 12.24 -19.23 15.10
CA ASN A 13 11.23 -18.29 15.53
C ASN A 13 10.52 -17.78 14.27
N VAL A 14 9.61 -18.60 13.70
CA VAL A 14 8.84 -18.22 12.51
C VAL A 14 7.88 -17.12 12.93
N GLY A 15 8.29 -15.87 12.68
CA GLY A 15 7.44 -14.69 12.86
C GLY A 15 6.09 -14.94 12.21
N LYS A 16 5.02 -14.78 12.99
CA LYS A 16 3.63 -15.00 12.60
C LYS A 16 3.39 -14.43 11.19
N ILE A 17 3.13 -15.29 10.20
CA ILE A 17 2.87 -14.86 8.83
C ILE A 17 1.62 -13.99 8.84
N LYS A 18 1.74 -12.73 8.40
CA LYS A 18 0.61 -11.81 8.32
C LYS A 18 -0.33 -12.26 7.22
N THR A 19 -1.63 -12.34 7.53
CA THR A 19 -2.64 -12.61 6.51
C THR A 19 -2.87 -11.37 5.64
N PHE A 20 -3.46 -11.54 4.46
CA PHE A 20 -3.85 -10.42 3.60
C PHE A 20 -4.80 -9.44 4.32
N SER A 21 -5.69 -9.96 5.18
CA SER A 21 -6.57 -9.14 6.02
C SER A 21 -5.78 -8.28 7.01
N ASP A 22 -4.73 -8.82 7.63
CA ASP A 22 -3.90 -8.09 8.60
C ASP A 22 -3.13 -6.93 7.96
N VAL A 23 -2.78 -7.06 6.69
CA VAL A 23 -2.08 -6.01 5.92
C VAL A 23 -3.07 -4.92 5.50
N THR A 24 -4.25 -5.29 5.02
CA THR A 24 -5.25 -4.34 4.49
C THR A 24 -5.99 -3.55 5.57
N LYS A 25 -6.08 -4.06 6.81
CA LYS A 25 -6.66 -3.33 7.96
C LYS A 25 -5.82 -2.14 8.41
N ARG A 26 -4.54 -2.06 8.04
CA ARG A 26 -3.68 -0.95 8.44
C ARG A 26 -3.94 0.26 7.55
N LYS A 27 -4.63 1.25 8.07
CA LYS A 27 -4.77 2.55 7.43
C LYS A 27 -3.39 3.22 7.40
N GLN A 28 -2.84 3.40 6.20
CA GLN A 28 -1.61 4.16 6.01
C GLN A 28 -1.98 5.61 5.70
N GLU A 29 -1.40 6.54 6.44
CA GLU A 29 -1.61 7.98 6.22
C GLU A 29 -0.59 8.44 5.18
N VAL A 30 -0.99 8.44 3.91
CA VAL A 30 -0.08 8.67 2.77
C VAL A 30 -0.50 9.91 1.99
N ILE A 31 0.48 10.69 1.55
CA ILE A 31 0.31 11.66 0.47
C ILE A 31 1.18 11.27 -0.72
N ILE A 32 0.70 11.55 -1.92
CA ILE A 32 1.43 11.35 -3.16
C ILE A 32 1.75 12.72 -3.75
N LEU A 33 3.01 12.94 -4.08
CA LEU A 33 3.50 14.16 -4.72
C LEU A 33 3.92 13.80 -6.14
N LYS A 34 3.26 14.37 -7.14
CA LYS A 34 3.63 14.19 -8.54
C LYS A 34 4.13 15.50 -9.13
N PRO A 35 5.31 15.53 -9.77
CA PRO A 35 5.73 16.73 -10.48
C PRO A 35 4.76 17.02 -11.62
N VAL A 36 4.44 18.28 -11.84
CA VAL A 36 3.67 18.72 -13.02
C VAL A 36 4.48 18.45 -14.31
N ASN A 37 5.82 18.53 -14.22
CA ASN A 37 6.71 18.11 -15.29
C ASN A 37 6.86 16.57 -15.33
N GLU A 38 6.24 15.93 -16.33
CA GLU A 38 6.28 14.47 -16.48
C GLU A 38 7.67 13.88 -16.78
N ASN A 39 8.64 14.69 -17.21
CA ASN A 39 10.02 14.24 -17.48
C ASN A 39 10.91 14.21 -16.25
N GLN A 40 10.45 14.74 -15.12
CA GLN A 40 11.23 14.76 -13.89
C GLN A 40 11.36 13.35 -13.30
N ARG A 41 12.55 13.00 -12.79
CA ARG A 41 12.78 11.73 -12.09
C ARG A 41 12.49 11.86 -10.58
N SER A 42 12.08 10.77 -9.95
CA SER A 42 11.66 10.77 -8.54
C SER A 42 12.77 11.17 -7.58
N GLU A 43 14.03 10.90 -7.91
CA GLU A 43 15.19 11.31 -7.12
C GLU A 43 15.29 12.84 -7.02
N ARG A 44 15.00 13.54 -8.13
CA ARG A 44 15.00 14.99 -8.17
C ARG A 44 13.83 15.56 -7.34
N THR A 45 12.64 14.99 -7.50
CA THR A 45 11.46 15.33 -6.68
C THR A 45 11.78 15.18 -5.19
N GLN A 46 12.38 14.06 -4.80
CA GLN A 46 12.73 13.78 -3.41
C GLN A 46 13.76 14.77 -2.86
N GLN A 47 14.75 15.16 -3.66
CA GLN A 47 15.72 16.19 -3.28
C GLN A 47 15.06 17.55 -3.07
N GLU A 48 14.19 17.98 -3.98
CA GLU A 48 13.50 19.27 -3.87
C GLU A 48 12.59 19.34 -2.64
N ILE A 49 11.88 18.25 -2.35
CA ILE A 49 11.05 18.12 -1.13
C ILE A 49 11.94 18.25 0.11
N LYS A 50 13.05 17.51 0.19
CA LYS A 50 13.97 17.54 1.34
C LYS A 50 14.63 18.91 1.54
N MET A 51 14.87 19.66 0.46
CA MET A 51 15.47 20.99 0.53
C MET A 51 14.48 22.05 1.03
N LYS A 52 13.20 21.94 0.64
CA LYS A 52 12.18 22.95 0.95
C LYS A 52 11.37 22.65 2.20
N ILE A 53 11.30 21.39 2.62
CA ILE A 53 10.49 20.95 3.76
C ILE A 53 11.42 20.32 4.79
N ASP A 54 11.39 20.90 6.00
CA ASP A 54 12.06 20.38 7.19
C ASP A 54 11.00 19.79 8.14
N PRO A 55 10.79 18.46 8.14
CA PRO A 55 9.74 17.82 8.93
C PRO A 55 9.93 18.00 10.45
N SER A 56 11.18 18.14 10.90
CA SER A 56 11.52 18.25 12.32
C SER A 56 11.04 19.58 12.89
N LYS A 57 11.25 20.68 12.16
CA LYS A 57 10.78 22.02 12.56
C LYS A 57 9.26 22.15 12.61
N LEU A 58 8.56 21.34 11.80
CA LEU A 58 7.10 21.37 11.67
C LEU A 58 6.40 20.31 12.54
N ALA A 59 7.17 19.53 13.30
CA ALA A 59 6.68 18.38 14.08
C ALA A 59 5.83 17.41 13.25
N ILE A 60 6.32 17.07 12.05
CA ILE A 60 5.70 16.11 11.12
C ILE A 60 6.44 14.77 11.24
N GLY A 61 5.74 13.72 11.65
CA GLY A 61 6.31 12.37 11.68
C GLY A 61 6.18 11.66 10.33
N ILE A 62 7.31 11.36 9.70
CA ILE A 62 7.40 10.59 8.45
C ILE A 62 7.88 9.17 8.76
N GLU A 63 7.14 8.16 8.29
CA GLU A 63 7.53 6.74 8.40
C GLU A 63 8.37 6.29 7.21
N LYS A 64 7.94 6.63 5.99
CA LYS A 64 8.54 6.10 4.78
C LYS A 64 8.38 7.06 3.61
N ILE A 65 9.37 7.08 2.73
CA ILE A 65 9.32 7.78 1.45
C ILE A 65 9.62 6.75 0.35
N ASN A 66 8.76 6.63 -0.65
CA ASN A 66 8.94 5.72 -1.79
C ASN A 66 8.86 6.49 -3.10
N ASN A 67 9.73 6.14 -4.05
CA ASN A 67 9.60 6.61 -5.42
C ASN A 67 8.43 5.89 -6.10
N ILE A 68 7.64 6.63 -6.86
CA ILE A 68 6.55 6.08 -7.68
C ILE A 68 6.73 6.50 -9.14
N GLY A 69 5.95 5.90 -10.04
CA GLY A 69 6.01 6.22 -11.47
C GLY A 69 5.78 7.70 -11.78
N LYS A 70 6.22 8.12 -12.98
CA LYS A 70 6.14 9.50 -13.48
C LYS A 70 6.82 10.54 -12.58
N GLY A 71 7.98 10.20 -12.01
CA GLY A 71 8.74 11.13 -11.18
C GLY A 71 8.13 11.44 -9.81
N GLY A 72 7.03 10.78 -9.44
CA GLY A 72 6.36 11.05 -8.19
C GLY A 72 7.06 10.43 -6.98
N VAL A 73 6.65 10.88 -5.80
CA VAL A 73 7.09 10.40 -4.50
C VAL A 73 5.88 10.21 -3.59
N ALA A 74 5.76 9.03 -2.97
CA ALA A 74 4.77 8.75 -1.94
C ALA A 74 5.41 8.88 -0.55
N ILE A 75 4.78 9.67 0.32
CA ILE A 75 5.25 9.92 1.68
C ILE A 75 4.21 9.37 2.66
N SER A 76 4.62 8.40 3.47
CA SER A 76 3.85 7.80 4.55
C SER A 76 4.15 8.53 5.86
N CYS A 77 3.11 8.96 6.55
CA CYS A 77 3.16 9.67 7.83
C CYS A 77 2.71 8.74 8.96
N VAL A 78 3.21 9.04 10.17
CA VAL A 78 2.89 8.25 11.38
C VAL A 78 1.43 8.37 11.82
N ASN A 79 0.77 9.49 11.49
CA ASN A 79 -0.62 9.76 11.85
C ASN A 79 -1.26 10.79 10.93
N ASN A 80 -2.59 10.89 11.00
CA ASN A 80 -3.39 11.77 10.14
C ASN A 80 -3.01 13.25 10.33
N ASN A 81 -2.71 13.68 11.56
CA ASN A 81 -2.29 15.06 11.84
C ASN A 81 -0.98 15.43 11.10
N SER A 82 -0.01 14.52 11.10
CA SER A 82 1.25 14.70 10.36
C SER A 82 1.00 14.74 8.85
N LYS A 83 0.10 13.90 8.33
CA LYS A 83 -0.32 13.91 6.93
C LYS A 83 -0.95 15.25 6.53
N GLU A 84 -1.92 15.75 7.29
CA GLU A 84 -2.58 17.03 7.00
C GLU A 84 -1.59 18.21 7.05
N LYS A 85 -0.75 18.29 8.08
CA LYS A 85 0.30 19.32 8.16
C LYS A 85 1.26 19.27 6.98
N LEU A 86 1.69 18.07 6.60
CA LEU A 86 2.58 17.88 5.46
C LEU A 86 1.90 18.32 4.16
N LYS A 87 0.64 17.93 3.94
CA LYS A 87 -0.16 18.34 2.79
C LYS A 87 -0.23 19.86 2.67
N THR A 88 -0.67 20.55 3.72
CA THR A 88 -0.78 22.01 3.73
C THR A 88 0.58 22.69 3.51
N THR A 89 1.65 22.16 4.11
CA THR A 89 3.01 22.69 3.92
C THR A 89 3.47 22.54 2.48
N VAL A 90 3.28 21.35 1.89
CA VAL A 90 3.66 21.10 0.49
C VAL A 90 2.85 21.98 -0.46
N GLU A 91 1.54 22.07 -0.28
CA GLU A 91 0.68 22.92 -1.11
C GLU A 91 1.12 24.39 -1.05
N LYS A 92 1.58 24.87 0.11
CA LYS A 92 2.07 26.23 0.30
C LYS A 92 3.45 26.47 -0.32
N GLU A 93 4.43 25.60 -0.05
CA GLU A 93 5.85 25.83 -0.41
C GLU A 93 6.23 25.30 -1.82
N LEU A 94 5.45 24.33 -2.30
CA LEU A 94 5.68 23.59 -3.54
C LEU A 94 4.49 23.65 -4.51
N GLY A 95 3.42 24.34 -4.13
CA GLY A 95 2.25 24.57 -4.97
C GLY A 95 2.62 25.06 -6.37
N GLY A 96 1.91 24.53 -7.37
CA GLY A 96 2.13 24.85 -8.79
C GLY A 96 3.19 23.99 -9.49
N ASN A 97 4.21 23.50 -8.78
CA ASN A 97 5.22 22.59 -9.37
C ASN A 97 4.84 21.11 -9.16
N TYR A 98 4.01 20.84 -8.16
CA TYR A 98 3.62 19.50 -7.78
C TYR A 98 2.11 19.41 -7.56
N GLU A 99 1.52 18.31 -8.05
CA GLU A 99 0.18 17.88 -7.69
C GLU A 99 0.27 17.07 -6.38
N VAL A 100 -0.51 17.49 -5.37
CA VAL A 100 -0.61 16.80 -4.08
C VAL A 100 -1.88 15.96 -4.07
N ILE A 101 -1.72 14.64 -4.01
CA ILE A 101 -2.82 13.67 -4.13
C ILE A 101 -2.93 12.88 -2.83
N GLU A 102 -4.15 12.84 -2.29
CA GLU A 102 -4.51 11.87 -1.26
C GLU A 102 -5.03 10.59 -1.92
N PRO A 103 -4.35 9.44 -1.77
CA PRO A 103 -4.76 8.20 -2.40
C PRO A 103 -6.09 7.73 -1.81
N LYS A 104 -7.09 7.57 -2.67
CA LYS A 104 -8.36 6.97 -2.28
C LYS A 104 -8.17 5.46 -2.11
N LEU A 105 -8.54 4.94 -0.94
CA LEU A 105 -8.58 3.50 -0.71
C LEU A 105 -9.65 2.88 -1.63
N LYS A 106 -9.26 1.87 -2.39
CA LYS A 106 -10.17 1.04 -3.16
C LYS A 106 -10.37 -0.28 -2.45
N LYS A 107 -11.58 -0.83 -2.52
CA LYS A 107 -11.81 -2.22 -2.11
C LYS A 107 -10.91 -3.12 -2.98
N PRO A 108 -10.18 -4.07 -2.40
CA PRO A 108 -9.46 -5.07 -3.19
C PRO A 108 -10.40 -5.74 -4.20
N GLN A 109 -9.94 -5.90 -5.43
CA GLN A 109 -10.69 -6.56 -6.50
C GLN A 109 -9.85 -7.71 -7.05
N MET A 110 -10.52 -8.82 -7.37
CA MET A 110 -9.93 -9.98 -8.04
C MET A 110 -10.57 -10.10 -9.42
N ILE A 111 -9.75 -10.27 -10.45
CA ILE A 111 -10.22 -10.61 -11.79
C ILE A 111 -9.99 -12.11 -11.97
N VAL A 112 -11.08 -12.85 -12.21
CA VAL A 112 -11.02 -14.27 -12.57
C VAL A 112 -11.12 -14.36 -14.08
N THR A 113 -10.14 -15.00 -14.72
CA THR A 113 -10.11 -15.20 -16.18
C THR A 113 -10.26 -16.68 -16.51
N GLY A 114 -10.62 -17.00 -17.76
CA GLY A 114 -10.84 -18.39 -18.19
C GLY A 114 -12.17 -18.99 -17.72
N VAL A 115 -13.16 -18.15 -17.48
CA VAL A 115 -14.52 -18.56 -17.08
C VAL A 115 -15.36 -18.79 -18.33
N GLU A 116 -16.11 -19.90 -18.37
CA GLU A 116 -17.03 -20.21 -19.46
C GLU A 116 -18.14 -19.15 -19.57
N LEU A 117 -18.55 -18.83 -20.80
CA LEU A 117 -19.58 -17.82 -21.07
C LEU A 117 -20.90 -18.11 -20.35
N GLU A 118 -21.24 -19.39 -20.19
CA GLU A 118 -22.44 -19.84 -19.48
C GLU A 118 -22.46 -19.41 -18.02
N VAL A 119 -21.30 -19.44 -17.35
CA VAL A 119 -21.13 -18.99 -15.96
C VAL A 119 -21.14 -17.46 -15.89
N ILE A 120 -20.52 -16.78 -16.85
CA ILE A 120 -20.52 -15.29 -16.92
C ILE A 120 -21.95 -14.75 -17.11
N ASN A 121 -22.78 -15.47 -17.86
CA ASN A 121 -24.15 -15.06 -18.16
C ASN A 121 -25.13 -15.33 -16.99
N GLN A 122 -24.69 -15.96 -15.90
CA GLN A 122 -25.47 -16.07 -14.67
C GLN A 122 -25.52 -14.72 -13.94
N ASP A 123 -26.52 -14.53 -13.08
CA ASP A 123 -26.54 -13.36 -12.20
C ASP A 123 -25.45 -13.44 -11.12
N ASN A 124 -25.06 -12.27 -10.61
CA ASN A 124 -23.97 -12.14 -9.64
C ASN A 124 -24.18 -12.96 -8.36
N GLU A 125 -25.42 -13.18 -7.92
CA GLU A 125 -25.70 -13.93 -6.69
C GLU A 125 -25.41 -15.42 -6.89
N ASN A 126 -25.78 -15.98 -8.05
CA ASN A 126 -25.47 -17.37 -8.38
C ASN A 126 -23.97 -17.63 -8.57
N ILE A 127 -23.25 -16.68 -9.19
CA ILE A 127 -21.78 -16.76 -9.30
C ILE A 127 -21.15 -16.71 -7.91
N LEU A 128 -21.58 -15.78 -7.05
CA LEU A 128 -21.06 -15.62 -5.70
C LEU A 128 -21.31 -16.88 -4.86
N LYS A 129 -22.53 -17.44 -4.93
CA LYS A 129 -22.89 -18.68 -4.24
C LYS A 129 -22.00 -19.85 -4.68
N SER A 130 -21.77 -20.00 -5.98
CA SER A 130 -20.89 -21.05 -6.53
C SER A 130 -19.46 -20.92 -6.01
N ILE A 131 -18.92 -19.70 -5.95
CA ILE A 131 -17.58 -19.43 -5.39
C ILE A 131 -17.52 -19.78 -3.90
N ILE A 132 -18.54 -19.39 -3.13
CA ILE A 132 -18.63 -19.67 -1.69
C ILE A 132 -18.68 -21.18 -1.44
N GLU A 133 -19.54 -21.91 -2.15
CA GLU A 133 -19.69 -23.36 -2.04
C GLU A 133 -18.40 -24.10 -2.44
N GLN A 134 -17.81 -23.76 -3.58
CA GLN A 134 -16.59 -24.40 -4.08
C GLN A 134 -15.41 -24.23 -3.13
N ASN A 135 -15.28 -23.04 -2.52
CA ASN A 135 -14.18 -22.72 -1.61
C ASN A 135 -14.51 -22.97 -0.14
N GLN A 136 -15.69 -23.53 0.16
CA GLN A 136 -16.17 -23.82 1.52
C GLN A 136 -16.04 -22.60 2.44
N LEU A 137 -16.34 -21.41 1.90
CA LEU A 137 -16.25 -20.16 2.66
C LEU A 137 -17.45 -20.07 3.60
N HIS A 138 -17.20 -19.94 4.90
CA HIS A 138 -18.26 -19.61 5.85
C HIS A 138 -18.44 -18.09 5.88
N THR A 139 -19.59 -17.60 5.42
CA THR A 139 -20.00 -16.22 5.69
C THR A 139 -20.36 -16.14 7.17
N GLY A 140 -19.43 -15.63 7.98
CA GLY A 140 -19.70 -15.36 9.40
C GLY A 140 -20.76 -14.26 9.53
N GLU A 141 -21.84 -14.57 10.24
CA GLU A 141 -22.76 -13.57 10.83
C GLU A 141 -22.11 -12.86 12.02
#